data_AF-A0A2N5TFT5-F1
#
_entry.id   AF-A0A2N5TFT5-F1
#
_cell.length_a   1.000
_cell.length_b   1.000
_cell.length_c   1.000
_cell.angle_alpha   90.00
_cell.angle_beta   90.00
_cell.angle_gamma   90.00
#
_symmetry.space_group_name_H-M   'P 1'
#
loop_
_entity.id
_entity.type
_entity.pdbx_description
1 polymer ?
#
loop_
_entity_poly.entity_id
_entity_poly.type
_entity_poly.pdbx_seq_one_letter_code
_entity_poly.pdbx_strand_id
1 'polypeptide(L)'
;MENMNGTSVISSSLNSFASPWWFATNSSSSSWAISTSGELARPGSTTSLILEAILVMSLMSIQSVLLHPKFEGSTASRLARLSLGPIIVGWWFYFPFRLPVQPLETRNILPGFAAGMMILKSLEWTFVAGPYHLRTLKTIDGVPFWVKEPAPMPSSCGGKSDWRELALWTALQFQSFRGLRWSWGPSAPIKGNQSTFTQSMLELARLQLVMLPCLAFLIHAQDRSTNSFDSMRALLDLGVPSFPGLRYVASGFHSICAMLVISSSIEMMSLIPVLSTYLLHPLAQKLGLSSQWCDLVNPQAFPPQFGPILEFSSLAHFWGKTWHQRFRRPFLFCGGKPAMALARFFGASPQIQKACGAMGVFVISGLLHEYPMHVFERAPHPHPRGLFKTFPGSFLFFFVQSFGLILEPMIIPYIPKRLGGAKLWTACFLFLTAPLFTRDICRPTGMFTQYHVPQEWTWLHILIPAPYATHVLSPK
;
A
#
# COMPACT_ATOMS: atom_id res chain seq x y z
N MET A 1 29.23 -44.30 -44.55
CA MET A 1 29.50 -43.37 -45.66
C MET A 1 29.12 -42.00 -45.16
N GLU A 2 30.01 -41.38 -44.40
CA GLU A 2 30.97 -40.35 -44.86
C GLU A 2 30.27 -39.05 -45.29
N ASN A 3 30.41 -38.02 -44.46
CA ASN A 3 31.13 -36.75 -44.77
C ASN A 3 30.12 -35.69 -45.23
N MET A 4 30.23 -34.38 -45.01
CA MET A 4 31.14 -33.48 -44.28
C MET A 4 30.46 -32.10 -44.29
N ASN A 5 30.70 -31.31 -43.24
CA ASN A 5 30.73 -29.86 -43.09
C ASN A 5 30.33 -28.91 -44.25
N GLY A 6 29.62 -27.83 -43.85
CA GLY A 6 30.03 -26.45 -44.22
C GLY A 6 28.93 -25.44 -44.59
N THR A 7 28.60 -24.53 -43.65
CA THR A 7 28.48 -23.04 -43.80
C THR A 7 28.07 -22.45 -45.16
N SER A 8 27.14 -21.50 -45.35
CA SER A 8 26.69 -20.32 -44.57
C SER A 8 25.53 -19.63 -45.36
N VAL A 9 24.44 -19.18 -44.73
CA VAL A 9 24.08 -17.76 -44.39
C VAL A 9 23.61 -16.89 -45.59
N ILE A 10 22.35 -16.42 -45.48
CA ILE A 10 21.61 -15.31 -46.18
C ILE A 10 20.92 -15.63 -47.51
N SER A 11 19.58 -15.77 -47.47
CA SER A 11 18.62 -14.83 -48.13
C SER A 11 17.20 -15.43 -48.26
N SER A 12 16.23 -14.77 -47.61
CA SER A 12 14.81 -14.60 -47.98
C SER A 12 14.01 -14.29 -46.69
N SER A 13 14.08 -13.07 -46.17
CA SER A 13 13.32 -11.90 -46.63
C SER A 13 11.80 -12.16 -46.76
N LEU A 14 11.07 -11.66 -45.76
CA LEU A 14 9.83 -10.89 -45.88
C LEU A 14 8.65 -11.55 -46.58
N ASN A 15 7.72 -12.06 -45.77
CA ASN A 15 6.26 -11.99 -45.89
C ASN A 15 5.71 -12.64 -44.59
N SER A 16 4.90 -12.05 -43.71
CA SER A 16 3.97 -10.95 -43.86
C SER A 16 3.75 -10.24 -42.50
N PHE A 17 3.87 -8.92 -42.51
CA PHE A 17 3.12 -8.05 -41.62
C PHE A 17 1.63 -8.22 -41.93
N ALA A 18 0.83 -8.68 -40.96
CA ALA A 18 -0.57 -8.29 -40.74
C ALA A 18 -1.25 -9.20 -39.69
N SER A 19 -1.31 -8.76 -38.44
CA SER A 19 -2.55 -8.71 -37.62
C SER A 19 -2.22 -8.38 -36.15
N PRO A 20 -3.14 -7.69 -35.44
CA PRO A 20 -2.83 -6.89 -34.26
C PRO A 20 -2.71 -7.72 -32.98
N TRP A 21 -1.89 -7.24 -32.05
CA TRP A 21 -1.52 -7.83 -30.74
C TRP A 21 -2.70 -7.98 -29.73
N TRP A 22 -3.92 -8.21 -30.21
CA TRP A 22 -5.16 -8.26 -29.43
C TRP A 22 -5.68 -9.68 -29.22
N PHE A 23 -5.05 -10.68 -29.83
CA PHE A 23 -5.26 -12.09 -29.50
C PHE A 23 -3.96 -12.66 -28.91
N ALA A 24 -3.79 -12.50 -27.60
CA ALA A 24 -2.97 -13.43 -26.87
C ALA A 24 -3.56 -14.83 -27.13
N THR A 25 -2.81 -15.67 -27.82
CA THR A 25 -3.13 -17.08 -27.99
C THR A 25 -3.48 -17.66 -26.63
N ASN A 26 -4.68 -18.23 -26.57
CA ASN A 26 -5.35 -18.72 -25.38
C ASN A 26 -4.58 -19.91 -24.79
N SER A 27 -3.50 -19.65 -24.05
CA SER A 27 -2.82 -20.65 -23.21
C SER A 27 -3.39 -20.70 -21.78
N SER A 28 -4.52 -20.03 -21.54
CA SER A 28 -5.20 -20.00 -20.23
C SER A 28 -6.15 -21.18 -19.99
N SER A 29 -6.29 -22.13 -20.93
CA SER A 29 -7.22 -23.26 -20.74
C SER A 29 -6.56 -24.61 -20.37
N SER A 30 -5.23 -24.72 -20.34
CA SER A 30 -4.56 -26.02 -20.13
C SER A 30 -3.80 -26.20 -18.82
N SER A 31 -3.75 -25.21 -17.91
CA SER A 31 -2.97 -25.33 -16.67
C SER A 31 -3.78 -25.75 -15.42
N TRP A 32 -5.04 -26.14 -15.58
CA TRP A 32 -5.84 -26.74 -14.49
C TRP A 32 -5.68 -28.26 -14.40
N ALA A 33 -4.81 -28.86 -15.22
CA ALA A 33 -4.34 -30.20 -14.94
C ALA A 33 -3.43 -30.13 -13.71
N ILE A 34 -3.88 -30.71 -12.59
CA ILE A 34 -3.00 -31.09 -11.49
C ILE A 34 -1.90 -31.94 -12.11
N SER A 35 -0.71 -31.37 -12.30
CA SER A 35 0.44 -32.11 -12.79
C SER A 35 0.83 -33.11 -11.71
N THR A 36 0.39 -34.36 -11.86
CA THR A 36 0.84 -35.50 -11.06
C THR A 36 2.25 -35.96 -11.43
N SER A 37 3.01 -35.15 -12.17
CA SER A 37 4.42 -35.37 -12.47
C SER A 37 5.24 -34.24 -11.87
N GLY A 38 6.18 -34.58 -10.99
CA GLY A 38 7.14 -33.68 -10.35
C GLY A 38 8.15 -33.08 -11.33
N GLU A 39 7.69 -32.36 -12.34
CA GLU A 39 8.52 -31.46 -13.12
C GLU A 39 8.59 -30.11 -12.43
N LEU A 40 9.74 -29.84 -11.82
CA LEU A 40 10.14 -28.54 -11.31
C LEU A 40 9.92 -27.49 -12.42
N ALA A 41 9.19 -26.42 -12.11
CA ALA A 41 8.94 -25.32 -13.03
C ALA A 41 10.25 -24.87 -13.72
N ARG A 42 10.25 -24.88 -15.07
CA ARG A 42 11.45 -24.54 -15.86
C ARG A 42 11.99 -23.14 -15.49
N PRO A 43 13.31 -22.97 -15.31
CA PRO A 43 13.95 -21.71 -14.89
C PRO A 43 13.83 -20.52 -15.87
N GLY A 44 13.23 -20.72 -17.05
CA GLY A 44 13.01 -19.64 -18.03
C GLY A 44 11.90 -18.64 -17.64
N SER A 45 11.00 -18.99 -16.71
CA SER A 45 9.86 -18.14 -16.31
C SER A 45 10.27 -16.95 -15.44
N THR A 46 11.26 -17.12 -14.57
CA THR A 46 11.62 -16.09 -13.57
C THR A 46 12.42 -14.95 -14.20
N THR A 47 13.38 -15.27 -15.08
CA THR A 47 14.18 -14.26 -15.79
C THR A 47 13.31 -13.40 -16.70
N SER A 48 12.33 -14.00 -17.40
CA SER A 48 11.38 -13.25 -18.23
C SER A 48 10.56 -12.27 -17.39
N LEU A 49 10.01 -12.70 -16.25
CA LEU A 49 9.24 -11.82 -15.36
C LEU A 49 10.08 -10.66 -14.79
N ILE A 50 11.35 -10.91 -14.46
CA ILE A 50 12.26 -9.86 -13.99
C ILE A 50 12.51 -8.82 -15.10
N LEU A 51 12.78 -9.27 -16.32
CA LEU A 51 13.01 -8.37 -17.46
C LEU A 51 11.76 -7.53 -17.77
N GLU A 52 10.58 -8.13 -17.74
CA GLU A 52 9.32 -7.41 -17.87
C GLU A 52 9.11 -6.39 -16.75
N ALA A 53 9.41 -6.77 -15.50
CA ALA A 53 9.30 -5.86 -14.36
C ALA A 53 10.24 -4.67 -14.51
N ILE A 54 11.49 -4.90 -14.93
CA ILE A 54 12.46 -3.83 -15.22
C ILE A 54 11.93 -2.93 -16.34
N LEU A 55 11.41 -3.49 -17.43
CA LEU A 55 10.82 -2.73 -18.52
C LEU A 55 9.67 -1.85 -18.03
N VAL A 56 8.70 -2.41 -17.31
CA VAL A 56 7.52 -1.67 -16.83
C VAL A 56 7.90 -0.61 -15.80
N MET A 57 8.85 -0.90 -14.91
CA MET A 57 9.40 0.10 -13.97
C MET A 57 10.10 1.24 -14.71
N SER A 58 10.75 0.95 -15.83
CA SER A 58 11.39 1.96 -16.69
C SER A 58 10.34 2.83 -17.38
N LEU A 59 9.25 2.23 -17.90
CA LEU A 59 8.10 2.95 -18.44
C LEU A 59 7.42 3.82 -17.39
N MET A 60 7.29 3.35 -16.14
CA MET A 60 6.78 4.16 -15.04
C MET A 60 7.71 5.33 -14.69
N SER A 61 9.02 5.11 -14.75
CA SER A 61 10.00 6.18 -14.54
C SER A 61 9.90 7.24 -15.64
N ILE A 62 9.69 6.83 -16.89
CA ILE A 62 9.38 7.73 -18.01
C ILE A 62 8.06 8.47 -17.75
N GLN A 63 7.00 7.78 -17.32
CA GLN A 63 5.72 8.41 -16.99
C GLN A 63 5.87 9.47 -15.88
N SER A 64 6.70 9.20 -14.88
CA SER A 64 7.02 10.10 -13.77
C SER A 64 7.83 11.32 -14.23
N VAL A 65 8.90 11.14 -15.01
CA VAL A 65 9.76 12.25 -15.46
C VAL A 65 9.03 13.24 -16.37
N LEU A 66 8.01 12.77 -17.11
CA LEU A 66 7.16 13.63 -17.94
C LEU A 66 6.28 14.61 -17.12
N LEU A 67 6.29 14.52 -15.79
CA LEU A 67 5.69 15.49 -14.88
C LEU A 67 6.68 16.56 -14.39
N HIS A 68 7.93 16.51 -14.84
CA HIS A 68 8.92 17.52 -14.53
C HIS A 68 8.51 18.88 -15.13
N PRO A 69 8.72 20.02 -14.43
CA PRO A 69 8.38 21.36 -14.92
C PRO A 69 8.94 21.70 -16.32
N LYS A 70 10.08 21.13 -16.70
CA LYS A 70 10.65 21.23 -18.06
C LYS A 70 9.68 20.81 -19.18
N PHE A 71 8.74 19.91 -18.90
CA PHE A 71 7.74 19.43 -19.86
C PHE A 71 6.38 20.13 -19.71
N GLU A 72 6.31 21.20 -18.92
CA GLU A 72 5.10 22.00 -18.77
C GLU A 72 4.63 22.54 -20.13
N GLY A 73 3.32 22.43 -20.40
CA GLY A 73 2.73 22.82 -21.69
C GLY A 73 2.99 21.87 -22.86
N SER A 74 3.82 20.83 -22.70
CA SER A 74 4.10 19.86 -23.77
C SER A 74 2.93 18.90 -23.98
N THR A 75 2.22 19.07 -25.10
CA THR A 75 1.16 18.15 -25.54
C THR A 75 1.71 16.74 -25.79
N ALA A 76 2.92 16.61 -26.35
CA ALA A 76 3.57 15.33 -26.57
C ALA A 76 3.83 14.59 -25.26
N SER A 77 4.34 15.30 -24.24
CA SER A 77 4.58 14.71 -22.91
C SER A 77 3.28 14.26 -22.26
N ARG A 78 2.19 15.02 -22.41
CA ARG A 78 0.86 14.63 -21.93
C ARG A 78 0.33 13.39 -22.66
N LEU A 79 0.40 13.34 -23.99
CA LEU A 79 -0.04 12.19 -24.78
C LEU A 79 0.77 10.93 -24.46
N ALA A 80 2.08 11.06 -24.28
CA ALA A 80 2.94 9.96 -23.85
C ALA A 80 2.54 9.41 -22.46
N ARG A 81 2.22 10.28 -21.48
CA ARG A 81 1.70 9.81 -20.19
C ARG A 81 0.37 9.07 -20.32
N LEU A 82 -0.52 9.57 -21.19
CA LEU A 82 -1.82 8.97 -21.47
C LEU A 82 -1.70 7.60 -22.15
N SER A 83 -0.76 7.43 -23.09
CA SER A 83 -0.54 6.15 -23.78
C SER A 83 0.15 5.11 -22.91
N LEU A 84 1.08 5.52 -22.04
CA LEU A 84 1.79 4.63 -21.11
C LEU A 84 0.87 4.07 -20.01
N GLY A 85 -0.14 4.85 -19.57
CA GLY A 85 -1.03 4.50 -18.46
C GLY A 85 -1.67 3.12 -18.59
N PRO A 86 -2.44 2.82 -19.66
CA PRO A 86 -3.09 1.52 -19.84
C PRO A 86 -2.12 0.33 -19.82
N ILE A 87 -0.93 0.48 -20.42
CA ILE A 87 0.09 -0.58 -20.48
C ILE A 87 0.62 -0.88 -19.08
N ILE A 88 1.01 0.16 -18.34
CA ILE A 88 1.55 0.03 -16.98
C ILE A 88 0.49 -0.53 -16.02
N VAL A 89 -0.72 0.03 -16.05
CA VAL A 89 -1.83 -0.39 -15.20
C VAL A 89 -2.22 -1.84 -15.49
N GLY A 90 -2.32 -2.20 -16.77
CA GLY A 90 -2.61 -3.58 -17.18
C GLY A 90 -1.57 -4.55 -16.65
N TRP A 91 -0.27 -4.26 -16.85
CA TRP A 91 0.78 -5.16 -16.37
C TRP A 91 0.78 -5.33 -14.85
N TRP A 92 0.67 -4.25 -14.08
CA TRP A 92 0.61 -4.35 -12.62
C TRP A 92 -0.65 -5.05 -12.11
N PHE A 93 -1.77 -4.92 -12.83
CA PHE A 93 -2.99 -5.65 -12.50
C PHE A 93 -2.84 -7.17 -12.71
N TYR A 94 -2.01 -7.59 -13.66
CA TYR A 94 -1.72 -9.02 -13.89
C TYR A 94 -0.52 -9.54 -13.10
N PHE A 95 0.37 -8.67 -12.62
CA PHE A 95 1.62 -9.06 -11.96
C PHE A 95 1.45 -10.09 -10.82
N PRO A 96 0.52 -9.93 -9.87
CA PRO A 96 0.30 -10.92 -8.82
C PRO A 96 -0.07 -12.32 -9.32
N PHE A 97 -0.78 -12.43 -10.46
CA PHE A 97 -1.15 -13.71 -11.07
C PHE A 97 -0.02 -14.35 -11.87
N ARG A 98 1.06 -13.60 -12.13
CA ARG A 98 2.27 -14.10 -12.81
C ARG A 98 3.32 -14.64 -11.85
N LEU A 99 3.15 -14.41 -10.54
CA LEU A 99 4.05 -14.94 -9.54
C LEU A 99 3.82 -16.45 -9.37
N PRO A 100 4.89 -17.22 -9.06
CA PRO A 100 4.74 -18.64 -8.77
C PRO A 100 3.72 -18.89 -7.66
N VAL A 101 2.86 -19.89 -7.85
CA VAL A 101 1.92 -20.30 -6.80
C VAL A 101 2.71 -20.92 -5.66
N GLN A 102 2.66 -20.27 -4.50
CA GLN A 102 3.29 -20.75 -3.28
C GLN A 102 2.29 -21.53 -2.41
N PRO A 103 2.75 -22.47 -1.56
CA PRO A 103 1.97 -23.03 -0.46
C PRO A 103 1.35 -21.93 0.40
N LEU A 104 0.14 -22.14 0.92
CA LEU A 104 -0.61 -21.09 1.64
C LEU A 104 0.17 -20.52 2.83
N GLU A 105 0.99 -21.35 3.47
CA GLU A 105 1.81 -21.01 4.63
C GLU A 105 2.93 -20.03 4.30
N THR A 106 3.39 -19.99 3.05
CA THR A 106 4.51 -19.14 2.60
C THR A 106 4.05 -17.96 1.75
N ARG A 107 2.76 -17.86 1.44
CA ARG A 107 2.23 -16.76 0.63
C ARG A 107 2.37 -15.44 1.35
N ASN A 108 2.84 -14.45 0.60
CA ASN A 108 2.96 -13.07 1.04
C ASN A 108 2.06 -12.17 0.19
N ILE A 109 1.28 -11.32 0.85
CA ILE A 109 0.35 -10.36 0.23
C ILE A 109 1.03 -9.07 -0.24
N LEU A 110 2.26 -8.80 0.21
CA LEU A 110 3.02 -7.59 -0.11
C LEU A 110 3.15 -7.33 -1.62
N PRO A 111 3.40 -8.33 -2.50
CA PRO A 111 3.44 -8.10 -3.95
C PRO A 111 2.11 -7.56 -4.49
N GLY A 112 0.98 -8.01 -3.95
CA GLY A 112 -0.35 -7.50 -4.32
C GLY A 112 -0.55 -6.05 -3.92
N PHE A 113 -0.15 -5.67 -2.70
CA PHE A 113 -0.19 -4.27 -2.27
C PHE A 113 0.78 -3.38 -3.06
N ALA A 114 1.98 -3.89 -3.38
CA ALA A 114 2.94 -3.19 -4.23
C ALA A 114 2.34 -2.92 -5.62
N ALA A 115 1.73 -3.93 -6.24
CA ALA A 115 1.04 -3.80 -7.52
C ALA A 115 -0.09 -2.76 -7.47
N GLY A 116 -0.98 -2.86 -6.47
CA GLY A 116 -2.05 -1.90 -6.27
C GLY A 116 -1.54 -0.46 -6.11
N MET A 117 -0.41 -0.27 -5.43
CA MET A 117 0.21 1.05 -5.30
C MET A 117 0.81 1.57 -6.60
N MET A 118 1.42 0.70 -7.41
CA MET A 118 1.93 1.09 -8.71
C MET A 118 0.81 1.45 -9.69
N ILE A 119 -0.32 0.73 -9.65
CA ILE A 119 -1.54 1.06 -10.40
C ILE A 119 -2.02 2.47 -10.03
N LEU A 120 -2.21 2.75 -8.74
CA LEU A 120 -2.73 4.04 -8.30
C LEU A 120 -1.78 5.20 -8.64
N LYS A 121 -0.46 5.01 -8.52
CA LYS A 121 0.53 6.01 -8.95
C LYS A 121 0.48 6.24 -10.45
N SER A 122 0.41 5.18 -11.24
CA SER A 122 0.33 5.30 -12.71
C SER A 122 -0.95 6.00 -13.14
N LEU A 123 -2.09 5.67 -12.54
CA LEU A 123 -3.36 6.37 -12.79
C LEU A 123 -3.25 7.87 -12.46
N GLU A 124 -2.67 8.23 -11.32
CA GLU A 124 -2.44 9.64 -10.98
C GLU A 124 -1.55 10.34 -12.00
N TRP A 125 -0.42 9.74 -12.36
CA TRP A 125 0.51 10.31 -13.32
C TRP A 125 -0.02 10.34 -14.75
N THR A 126 -0.97 9.48 -15.08
CA THR A 126 -1.68 9.49 -16.38
C THR A 126 -2.56 10.73 -16.50
N PHE A 127 -3.35 11.03 -15.45
CA PHE A 127 -4.44 12.01 -15.54
C PHE A 127 -4.15 13.38 -14.91
N VAL A 128 -3.04 13.54 -14.20
CA VAL A 128 -2.72 14.85 -13.61
C VAL A 128 -2.43 15.91 -14.69
N ALA A 129 -2.97 17.10 -14.47
CA ALA A 129 -2.96 18.19 -15.44
C ALA A 129 -1.65 18.99 -15.46
N GLY A 130 -1.03 19.21 -14.31
CA GLY A 130 0.12 20.11 -14.15
C GLY A 130 1.41 19.39 -13.74
N PRO A 131 2.55 20.06 -13.90
CA PRO A 131 3.84 19.55 -13.42
C PRO A 131 3.90 19.51 -11.89
N TYR A 132 4.89 18.79 -11.40
CA TYR A 132 5.16 18.69 -9.97
C TYR A 132 6.37 19.54 -9.58
N HIS A 133 6.13 20.55 -8.75
CA HIS A 133 7.19 21.37 -8.17
C HIS A 133 7.60 20.86 -6.79
N LEU A 134 8.88 21.00 -6.46
CA LEU A 134 9.42 20.75 -5.13
C LEU A 134 9.03 21.89 -4.17
N ARG A 135 8.91 21.55 -2.88
CA ARG A 135 8.72 22.49 -1.79
C ARG A 135 10.02 22.69 -1.03
N THR A 136 10.18 23.88 -0.47
CA THR A 136 11.33 24.22 0.36
C THR A 136 11.01 23.93 1.82
N LEU A 137 11.99 23.38 2.53
CA LEU A 137 11.93 23.19 3.98
C LEU A 137 12.30 24.51 4.67
N LYS A 138 11.42 25.04 5.51
CA LYS A 138 11.66 26.27 6.29
C LYS A 138 11.41 25.99 7.77
N THR A 139 12.28 26.50 8.63
CA THR A 139 12.09 26.43 10.08
C THR A 139 11.24 27.62 10.53
N ILE A 140 10.06 27.36 11.07
CA ILE A 140 9.14 28.37 11.63
C ILE A 140 8.99 28.03 13.12
N ASP A 141 9.34 28.96 14.00
CA ASP A 141 9.29 28.78 15.46
C ASP A 141 10.04 27.53 15.96
N GLY A 142 11.23 27.27 15.40
CA GLY A 142 12.05 26.09 15.73
C GLY A 142 11.53 24.77 15.14
N VAL A 143 10.43 24.79 14.38
CA VAL A 143 9.83 23.60 13.78
C VAL A 143 10.04 23.56 12.27
N PRO A 144 10.48 22.43 11.70
CA PRO A 144 10.60 22.28 10.25
C PRO A 144 9.23 22.12 9.56
N PHE A 145 8.97 22.99 8.59
CA PHE A 145 7.78 22.96 7.73
C PHE A 145 8.12 22.88 6.25
N TRP A 146 7.42 22.02 5.53
CA TRP A 146 7.43 22.01 4.06
C TRP A 146 6.47 23.09 3.53
N VAL A 147 7.02 24.19 3.03
CA VAL A 147 6.25 25.36 2.58
C VAL A 147 6.12 25.33 1.06
N LYS A 148 4.89 25.54 0.58
CA LYS A 148 4.64 25.71 -0.85
C LYS A 148 5.13 27.10 -1.26
N GLU A 149 6.17 27.16 -2.07
CA GLU A 149 6.57 28.41 -2.70
C GLU A 149 5.62 28.73 -3.87
N PRO A 150 5.43 30.02 -4.21
CA PRO A 150 4.80 30.38 -5.47
C PRO A 150 5.54 29.67 -6.60
N ALA A 151 4.81 29.22 -7.63
CA ALA A 151 5.46 28.65 -8.80
C ALA A 151 6.52 29.66 -9.29
N PRO A 152 7.79 29.25 -9.46
CA PRO A 152 8.79 30.17 -9.98
C PRO A 152 8.27 30.71 -11.32
N MET A 153 8.43 32.02 -11.53
CA MET A 153 8.19 32.62 -12.85
C MET A 153 8.93 31.77 -13.88
N PRO A 154 8.31 31.41 -15.02
CA PRO A 154 8.96 30.57 -16.02
C PRO A 154 10.29 31.20 -16.38
N SER A 155 11.39 30.57 -15.94
CA SER A 155 12.71 31.01 -16.33
C SER A 155 12.79 30.83 -17.84
N SER A 156 13.09 31.93 -18.52
CA SER A 156 13.36 31.95 -19.95
C SER A 156 14.35 30.84 -20.30
N CYS A 157 14.00 30.07 -21.33
CA CYS A 157 14.82 29.06 -22.01
C CYS A 157 16.33 29.30 -21.91
N GLY A 158 17.10 28.22 -21.66
CA GLY A 158 18.51 28.18 -22.09
C GLY A 158 19.46 27.27 -21.33
N GLY A 159 19.15 26.83 -20.11
CA GLY A 159 20.05 25.94 -19.36
C GLY A 159 20.02 24.52 -19.90
N LYS A 160 21.17 23.96 -20.32
CA LYS A 160 21.31 22.51 -20.54
C LYS A 160 20.89 21.80 -19.25
N SER A 161 19.71 21.18 -19.23
CA SER A 161 19.27 20.44 -18.05
C SER A 161 20.26 19.29 -17.83
N ASP A 162 20.93 19.28 -16.68
CA ASP A 162 21.78 18.16 -16.33
C ASP A 162 20.89 16.91 -16.20
N TRP A 163 21.20 15.86 -16.98
CA TRP A 163 20.46 14.59 -16.93
C TRP A 163 20.51 13.98 -15.52
N ARG A 164 21.53 14.32 -14.72
CA ARG A 164 21.64 13.91 -13.31
C ARG A 164 20.57 14.55 -12.44
N GLU A 165 20.31 15.84 -12.60
CA GLU A 165 19.25 16.55 -11.89
C GLU A 165 17.87 16.00 -12.25
N LEU A 166 17.65 15.70 -13.53
CA LEU A 166 16.39 15.12 -14.01
C LEU A 166 16.18 13.71 -13.43
N ALA A 167 17.23 12.87 -13.42
CA ALA A 167 17.19 11.54 -12.84
C ALA A 167 16.92 11.60 -11.32
N LEU A 168 17.57 12.52 -10.61
CA LEU A 168 17.41 12.71 -9.18
C LEU A 168 16.01 13.22 -8.81
N TRP A 169 15.49 14.21 -9.55
CA TRP A 169 14.11 14.66 -9.42
C TRP A 169 13.13 13.51 -9.64
N THR A 170 13.38 12.66 -10.66
CA THR A 170 12.53 11.51 -10.97
C THR A 170 12.54 10.49 -9.85
N ALA A 171 13.71 10.17 -9.29
CA ALA A 171 13.84 9.27 -8.16
C ALA A 171 13.08 9.80 -6.92
N LEU A 172 13.23 11.09 -6.62
CA LEU A 172 12.53 11.77 -5.52
C LEU A 172 11.01 11.71 -5.69
N GLN A 173 10.50 11.95 -6.91
CA GLN A 173 9.06 11.92 -7.20
C GLN A 173 8.52 10.49 -7.16
N PHE A 174 9.28 9.55 -7.72
CA PHE A 174 8.91 8.15 -7.79
C PHE A 174 8.75 7.56 -6.39
N GLN A 175 9.71 7.82 -5.49
CA GLN A 175 9.70 7.31 -4.12
C GLN A 175 8.76 8.10 -3.20
N SER A 176 8.23 9.25 -3.62
CA SER A 176 7.30 10.02 -2.80
C SER A 176 5.90 9.40 -2.79
N PHE A 177 5.41 9.07 -1.59
CA PHE A 177 4.05 8.57 -1.39
C PHE A 177 3.10 9.61 -0.77
N ARG A 178 3.61 10.46 0.13
CA ARG A 178 2.80 11.46 0.84
C ARG A 178 2.86 12.86 0.20
N GLY A 179 3.83 13.11 -0.68
CA GLY A 179 3.94 14.38 -1.39
C GLY A 179 4.35 15.56 -0.52
N LEU A 180 4.92 15.32 0.66
CA LEU A 180 5.25 16.39 1.62
C LEU A 180 6.17 17.45 1.01
N ARG A 181 7.14 16.98 0.24
CA ARG A 181 8.13 17.77 -0.49
C ARG A 181 7.62 18.27 -1.83
N TRP A 182 6.35 18.06 -2.14
CA TRP A 182 5.82 18.23 -3.49
C TRP A 182 4.58 19.11 -3.50
N SER A 183 4.44 19.90 -4.56
CA SER A 183 3.27 20.75 -4.83
C SER A 183 1.94 20.01 -4.78
N TRP A 184 1.91 18.72 -5.16
CA TRP A 184 0.72 17.87 -5.10
C TRP A 184 0.37 17.34 -3.70
N GLY A 185 1.26 17.51 -2.71
CA GLY A 185 0.98 17.20 -1.32
C GLY A 185 -0.07 18.14 -0.67
N PRO A 186 -0.41 17.92 0.60
CA PRO A 186 -1.39 18.74 1.32
C PRO A 186 -1.12 20.26 1.24
N SER A 187 -2.17 21.08 1.11
CA SER A 187 -2.05 22.52 0.83
C SER A 187 -1.49 23.35 1.99
N ALA A 188 -1.73 22.94 3.24
CA ALA A 188 -1.20 23.60 4.43
C ALA A 188 0.29 23.26 4.62
N PRO A 189 1.08 24.14 5.27
CA PRO A 189 2.42 23.80 5.73
C PRO A 189 2.39 22.50 6.52
N ILE A 190 3.26 21.56 6.18
CA ILE A 190 3.28 20.24 6.80
C ILE A 190 4.55 20.13 7.63
N LYS A 191 4.37 19.76 8.90
CA LYS A 191 5.47 19.45 9.80
C LYS A 191 6.27 18.29 9.21
N GLY A 192 7.58 18.47 9.08
CA GLY A 192 8.50 17.37 8.81
C GLY A 192 8.54 16.38 9.98
N ASN A 193 9.19 15.24 9.80
CA ASN A 193 9.52 14.38 10.93
C ASN A 193 10.38 15.17 11.94
N GLN A 194 9.95 15.18 13.20
CA GLN A 194 10.63 15.89 14.31
C GLN A 194 11.34 14.92 15.25
N SER A 195 11.14 13.62 15.07
CA SER A 195 11.74 12.63 15.94
C SER A 195 13.25 12.65 15.82
N THR A 196 13.94 12.38 16.92
CA THR A 196 15.37 12.09 16.91
C THR A 196 15.61 10.62 16.59
N PHE A 197 16.86 10.25 16.32
CA PHE A 197 17.25 8.84 16.20
C PHE A 197 16.85 8.04 17.45
N THR A 198 17.18 8.54 18.65
CA THR A 198 16.85 7.87 19.91
C THR A 198 15.35 7.72 20.11
N GLN A 199 14.55 8.76 19.82
CA GLN A 199 13.09 8.67 19.89
C GLN A 199 12.53 7.65 18.89
N SER A 200 13.10 7.59 17.69
CA SER A 200 12.72 6.61 16.66
C SER A 200 13.07 5.17 17.09
N MET A 201 14.22 4.98 17.75
CA MET A 201 14.60 3.68 18.32
C MET A 201 13.70 3.25 19.48
N LEU A 202 13.37 4.17 20.38
CA LEU A 202 12.43 3.90 21.48
C LEU A 202 11.03 3.58 20.96
N GLU A 203 10.60 4.27 19.91
CA GLU A 203 9.33 4.00 19.25
C GLU A 203 9.32 2.60 18.61
N LEU A 204 10.41 2.19 17.96
CA LEU A 204 10.55 0.82 17.45
C LEU A 204 10.38 -0.22 18.57
N ALA A 205 11.04 -0.01 19.71
CA ALA A 205 10.91 -0.89 20.87
C ALA A 205 9.46 -0.90 21.42
N ARG A 206 8.82 0.27 21.52
CA ARG A 206 7.42 0.40 21.96
C ARG A 206 6.47 -0.35 21.04
N LEU A 207 6.63 -0.21 19.72
CA LEU A 207 5.80 -0.89 18.72
C LEU A 207 5.94 -2.41 18.81
N GLN A 208 7.17 -2.91 18.99
CA GLN A 208 7.44 -4.34 19.20
C GLN A 208 6.79 -4.85 20.50
N LEU A 209 6.94 -4.12 21.61
CA LEU A 209 6.33 -4.48 22.91
C LEU A 209 4.80 -4.55 22.87
N VAL A 210 4.15 -3.69 22.07
CA VAL A 210 2.69 -3.74 21.85
C VAL A 210 2.31 -4.87 20.89
N MET A 211 3.09 -5.05 19.82
CA MET A 211 2.78 -6.01 18.77
C MET A 211 2.86 -7.47 19.24
N LEU A 212 3.91 -7.86 19.95
CA LEU A 212 4.13 -9.25 20.36
C LEU A 212 2.96 -9.88 21.13
N PRO A 213 2.43 -9.29 22.23
CA PRO A 213 1.30 -9.86 22.95
C PRO A 213 0.02 -9.89 22.10
N CYS A 214 -0.21 -8.86 21.27
CA CYS A 214 -1.36 -8.84 20.37
C CYS A 214 -1.25 -9.95 19.31
N LEU A 215 -0.06 -10.14 18.74
CA LEU A 215 0.20 -11.18 17.75
C LEU A 215 0.05 -12.58 18.35
N ALA A 216 0.59 -12.81 19.55
CA ALA A 216 0.44 -14.07 20.26
C ALA A 216 -1.05 -14.38 20.51
N PHE A 217 -1.84 -13.39 20.93
CA PHE A 217 -3.28 -13.54 21.12
C PHE A 217 -4.00 -13.95 19.83
N LEU A 218 -3.69 -13.29 18.71
CA LEU A 218 -4.31 -13.59 17.40
C LEU A 218 -3.95 -14.99 16.90
N ILE A 219 -2.67 -15.38 16.98
CA ILE A 219 -2.23 -16.70 16.54
C ILE A 219 -2.84 -17.79 17.43
N HIS A 220 -2.93 -17.57 18.74
CA HIS A 220 -3.53 -18.54 19.65
C HIS A 220 -5.04 -18.73 19.42
N ALA A 221 -5.74 -17.68 18.95
CA ALA A 221 -7.14 -17.77 18.58
C ALA A 221 -7.39 -18.60 17.31
N GLN A 222 -6.36 -18.86 16.49
CA GLN A 222 -6.51 -19.61 15.24
C GLN A 222 -6.79 -21.09 15.46
N ASP A 223 -7.62 -21.65 14.60
CA ASP A 223 -7.87 -23.08 14.49
C ASP A 223 -7.55 -23.56 13.07
N ARG A 224 -6.39 -24.23 12.94
CA ARG A 224 -5.89 -24.78 11.68
C ARG A 224 -6.74 -25.93 11.15
N SER A 225 -7.46 -26.65 12.01
CA SER A 225 -8.28 -27.79 11.60
C SER A 225 -9.51 -27.36 10.79
N THR A 226 -10.12 -26.25 11.19
CA THR A 226 -11.31 -25.67 10.54
C THR A 226 -10.97 -24.51 9.59
N ASN A 227 -9.68 -24.13 9.49
CA ASN A 227 -9.22 -22.92 8.81
C ASN A 227 -10.01 -21.66 9.26
N SER A 228 -10.31 -21.58 10.55
CA SER A 228 -11.06 -20.49 11.17
C SER A 228 -10.36 -19.99 12.43
N PHE A 229 -10.99 -19.13 13.21
CA PHE A 229 -10.48 -18.73 14.52
C PHE A 229 -11.64 -18.66 15.51
N ASP A 230 -11.35 -18.97 16.77
CA ASP A 230 -12.23 -18.73 17.89
C ASP A 230 -11.60 -17.67 18.79
N SER A 231 -12.16 -16.45 18.72
CA SER A 231 -11.70 -15.33 19.54
C SER A 231 -11.78 -15.61 21.05
N MET A 232 -12.66 -16.51 21.50
CA MET A 232 -12.81 -16.80 22.93
C MET A 232 -11.72 -17.74 23.45
N ARG A 233 -11.16 -18.60 22.59
CA ARG A 233 -10.22 -19.66 22.96
C ARG A 233 -9.06 -19.12 23.80
N ALA A 234 -8.42 -18.06 23.33
CA ALA A 234 -7.30 -17.44 24.05
C ALA A 234 -7.70 -16.91 25.43
N LEU A 235 -8.91 -16.38 25.62
CA LEU A 235 -9.37 -15.90 26.92
C LEU A 235 -9.75 -17.07 27.85
N LEU A 236 -10.40 -18.11 27.32
CA LEU A 236 -10.77 -19.30 28.08
C LEU A 236 -9.53 -20.04 28.58
N ASP A 237 -8.50 -20.18 27.72
CA ASP A 237 -7.23 -20.82 28.07
C ASP A 237 -6.43 -20.00 29.11
N LEU A 238 -6.65 -18.67 29.17
CA LEU A 238 -6.13 -17.79 30.22
C LEU A 238 -6.94 -17.83 31.52
N GLY A 239 -8.01 -18.64 31.59
CA GLY A 239 -8.84 -18.81 32.77
C GLY A 239 -9.98 -17.79 32.92
N VAL A 240 -10.30 -17.02 31.87
CA VAL A 240 -11.48 -16.13 31.91
C VAL A 240 -12.74 -16.99 31.94
N PRO A 241 -13.65 -16.80 32.92
CA PRO A 241 -14.86 -17.61 33.02
C PRO A 241 -15.78 -17.38 31.83
N SER A 242 -16.47 -18.44 31.39
CA SER A 242 -17.48 -18.33 30.34
C SER A 242 -18.72 -17.59 30.84
N PHE A 243 -19.15 -16.55 30.12
CA PHE A 243 -20.39 -15.81 30.37
C PHE A 243 -21.05 -15.42 29.04
N PRO A 244 -22.37 -15.13 28.99
CA PRO A 244 -23.09 -14.88 27.73
C PRO A 244 -22.50 -13.77 26.84
N GLY A 245 -21.83 -12.79 27.44
CA GLY A 245 -21.19 -11.68 26.74
C GLY A 245 -19.75 -11.93 26.28
N LEU A 246 -19.11 -13.06 26.69
CA LEU A 246 -17.69 -13.31 26.46
C LEU A 246 -17.34 -13.25 24.97
N ARG A 247 -18.20 -13.81 24.12
CA ARG A 247 -18.00 -13.79 22.66
C ARG A 247 -17.85 -12.37 22.10
N TYR A 248 -18.66 -11.42 22.56
CA TYR A 248 -18.62 -10.04 22.07
C TYR A 248 -17.36 -9.32 22.58
N VAL A 249 -17.01 -9.53 23.86
CA VAL A 249 -15.78 -8.99 24.45
C VAL A 249 -14.56 -9.55 23.73
N ALA A 250 -14.50 -10.87 23.53
CA ALA A 250 -13.44 -11.57 22.83
C ALA A 250 -13.29 -11.10 21.38
N SER A 251 -14.40 -10.99 20.64
CA SER A 251 -14.38 -10.51 19.26
C SER A 251 -13.92 -9.04 19.15
N GLY A 252 -14.35 -8.19 20.09
CA GLY A 252 -13.88 -6.82 20.21
C GLY A 252 -12.38 -6.76 20.47
N PHE A 253 -11.90 -7.47 21.49
CA PHE A 253 -10.48 -7.52 21.85
C PHE A 253 -9.62 -8.07 20.72
N HIS A 254 -10.05 -9.16 20.08
CA HIS A 254 -9.41 -9.73 18.90
C HIS A 254 -9.29 -8.70 17.76
N SER A 255 -10.33 -7.89 17.53
CA SER A 255 -10.28 -6.84 16.49
C SER A 255 -9.30 -5.72 16.85
N ILE A 256 -9.19 -5.33 18.12
CA ILE A 256 -8.17 -4.35 18.59
C ILE A 256 -6.78 -4.91 18.35
N CYS A 257 -6.53 -6.15 18.77
CA CYS A 257 -5.24 -6.81 18.58
C CYS A 257 -4.87 -6.86 17.10
N ALA A 258 -5.79 -7.23 16.21
CA ALA A 258 -5.56 -7.24 14.76
C ALA A 258 -5.18 -5.86 14.23
N MET A 259 -5.91 -4.82 14.63
CA MET A 259 -5.61 -3.44 14.22
C MET A 259 -4.23 -2.98 14.71
N LEU A 260 -3.87 -3.28 15.98
CA LEU A 260 -2.59 -2.93 16.56
C LEU A 260 -1.43 -3.67 15.87
N VAL A 261 -1.58 -4.98 15.60
CA VAL A 261 -0.58 -5.76 14.87
C VAL A 261 -0.36 -5.19 13.47
N ILE A 262 -1.43 -4.87 12.73
CA ILE A 262 -1.33 -4.25 11.40
C ILE A 262 -0.60 -2.91 11.49
N SER A 263 -1.05 -2.02 12.39
CA SER A 263 -0.47 -0.68 12.48
C SER A 263 0.99 -0.71 12.90
N SER A 264 1.34 -1.54 13.90
CA SER A 264 2.71 -1.67 14.37
C SER A 264 3.60 -2.29 13.30
N SER A 265 3.13 -3.32 12.59
CA SER A 265 3.90 -3.95 11.51
C SER A 265 4.22 -2.96 10.39
N ILE A 266 3.23 -2.19 9.94
CA ILE A 266 3.41 -1.20 8.86
C ILE A 266 4.31 -0.05 9.32
N GLU A 267 4.14 0.45 10.54
CA GLU A 267 4.98 1.53 11.08
C GLU A 267 6.43 1.07 11.23
N MET A 268 6.68 -0.13 11.77
CA MET A 268 8.03 -0.71 11.89
C MET A 268 8.70 -0.88 10.53
N MET A 269 7.97 -1.38 9.51
CA MET A 269 8.49 -1.50 8.14
C MET A 269 8.88 -0.16 7.52
N SER A 270 8.26 0.96 7.92
CA SER A 270 8.74 2.30 7.51
C SER A 270 9.84 2.86 8.40
N LEU A 271 9.79 2.59 9.70
CA LEU A 271 10.68 3.21 10.67
C LEU A 271 12.12 2.71 10.52
N ILE A 272 12.31 1.44 10.17
CA ILE A 272 13.63 0.84 10.00
C ILE A 272 14.44 1.52 8.88
N PRO A 273 13.92 1.69 7.64
CA PRO A 273 14.59 2.51 6.63
C PRO A 273 14.84 3.96 7.08
N VAL A 274 13.93 4.55 7.86
CA VAL A 274 14.09 5.92 8.37
C VAL A 274 15.23 6.00 9.39
N LEU A 275 15.49 4.98 10.20
CA LEU A 275 16.64 4.96 11.10
C LEU A 275 17.97 5.14 10.34
N SER A 276 18.10 4.50 9.17
CA SER A 276 19.27 4.67 8.31
C SER A 276 19.43 6.13 7.83
N THR A 277 18.34 6.87 7.63
CA THR A 277 18.39 8.26 7.17
C THR A 277 19.03 9.21 8.19
N TYR A 278 18.91 8.95 9.49
CA TYR A 278 19.61 9.75 10.52
C TYR A 278 21.13 9.59 10.49
N LEU A 279 21.64 8.47 9.95
CA LEU A 279 23.07 8.23 9.77
C LEU A 279 23.55 8.77 8.42
N LEU A 280 22.79 8.51 7.36
CA LEU A 280 23.13 8.87 5.99
C LEU A 280 23.03 10.38 5.74
N HIS A 281 22.09 11.08 6.36
CA HIS A 281 21.91 12.52 6.13
C HIS A 281 23.08 13.37 6.63
N PRO A 282 23.54 13.27 7.89
CA PRO A 282 24.71 14.01 8.33
C PRO A 282 25.98 13.62 7.55
N LEU A 283 26.10 12.36 7.14
CA LEU A 283 27.22 11.90 6.31
C LEU A 283 27.19 12.55 4.91
N ALA A 284 26.02 12.57 4.26
CA ALA A 284 25.83 13.23 2.97
C ALA A 284 26.16 14.73 3.05
N GLN A 285 25.75 15.40 4.13
CA GLN A 285 26.09 16.81 4.38
C GLN A 285 27.59 17.01 4.57
N LYS A 286 28.26 16.15 5.35
CA LYS A 286 29.72 16.20 5.57
C LYS A 286 30.52 15.97 4.29
N LEU A 287 30.04 15.08 3.42
CA LEU A 287 30.65 14.81 2.12
C LEU A 287 30.44 15.93 1.09
N GLY A 288 29.72 17.00 1.44
CA GLY A 288 29.46 18.12 0.54
C GLY A 288 28.57 17.76 -0.65
N LEU A 289 27.73 16.72 -0.52
CA LEU A 289 26.79 16.35 -1.58
C LEU A 289 25.78 17.48 -1.82
N SER A 290 25.31 17.62 -3.07
CA SER A 290 24.33 18.66 -3.42
C SER A 290 23.07 18.56 -2.54
N SER A 291 22.36 19.68 -2.38
CA SER A 291 21.13 19.75 -1.58
C SER A 291 20.11 18.66 -1.94
N GLN A 292 19.94 18.35 -3.23
CA GLN A 292 19.00 17.31 -3.71
C GLN A 292 19.39 15.88 -3.26
N TRP A 293 20.69 15.58 -3.16
CA TRP A 293 21.21 14.30 -2.68
C TRP A 293 21.03 14.16 -1.18
N CYS A 294 21.37 15.20 -0.41
CA CYS A 294 21.10 15.26 1.02
C CYS A 294 19.60 15.04 1.29
N ASP A 295 18.76 15.67 0.47
CA ASP A 295 17.32 15.60 0.58
C ASP A 295 16.73 14.19 0.40
N LEU A 296 17.32 13.31 -0.42
CA LEU A 296 16.87 11.92 -0.58
C LEU A 296 16.88 11.16 0.75
N VAL A 297 17.88 11.45 1.58
CA VAL A 297 18.10 10.82 2.87
C VAL A 297 17.68 11.73 4.02
N ASN A 298 16.94 12.82 3.78
CA ASN A 298 16.55 13.73 4.86
C ASN A 298 15.47 13.08 5.74
N PRO A 299 15.73 12.81 7.05
CA PRO A 299 14.76 12.16 7.95
C PRO A 299 13.44 12.93 8.05
N GLN A 300 13.47 14.25 7.88
CA GLN A 300 12.28 15.11 7.96
C GLN A 300 11.27 14.86 6.83
N ALA A 301 11.69 14.17 5.76
CA ALA A 301 10.82 13.77 4.65
C ALA A 301 9.95 12.54 4.99
N PHE A 302 10.22 11.85 6.10
CA PHE A 302 9.60 10.58 6.46
C PHE A 302 8.86 10.63 7.81
N PRO A 303 7.75 11.38 7.92
CA PRO A 303 6.95 11.37 9.14
C PRO A 303 6.16 10.05 9.31
N PRO A 304 5.76 9.73 10.55
CA PRO A 304 5.03 8.50 10.88
C PRO A 304 3.81 8.25 9.99
N GLN A 305 3.55 6.99 9.65
CA GLN A 305 2.40 6.62 8.83
C GLN A 305 1.09 6.66 9.61
N PHE A 306 1.18 6.40 10.91
CA PHE A 306 0.07 6.50 11.86
C PHE A 306 0.24 7.71 12.79
N GLY A 307 -0.86 8.41 13.05
CA GLY A 307 -0.96 9.29 14.21
C GLY A 307 -1.27 8.49 15.48
N PRO A 308 -1.45 9.15 16.64
CA PRO A 308 -1.87 8.47 17.86
C PRO A 308 -3.23 7.77 17.65
N ILE A 309 -3.21 6.43 17.56
CA ILE A 309 -4.37 5.61 17.14
C ILE A 309 -5.53 5.69 18.13
N LEU A 310 -5.25 6.00 19.41
CA LEU A 310 -6.27 6.11 20.46
C LEU A 310 -6.75 7.56 20.69
N GLU A 311 -6.09 8.55 20.08
CA GLU A 311 -6.44 9.97 20.25
C GLU A 311 -7.26 10.54 19.08
N PHE A 312 -8.10 9.71 18.46
CA PHE A 312 -9.03 10.21 17.45
C PHE A 312 -10.13 11.08 18.10
N SER A 313 -10.58 12.10 17.38
CA SER A 313 -11.73 12.93 17.76
C SER A 313 -13.00 12.57 17.03
N SER A 314 -12.92 11.97 15.84
CA SER A 314 -14.05 11.48 15.05
C SER A 314 -13.59 10.42 14.04
N LEU A 315 -14.51 9.79 13.30
CA LEU A 315 -14.19 8.80 12.26
C LEU A 315 -13.52 9.52 11.08
N ALA A 316 -13.93 10.75 10.77
CA ALA A 316 -13.28 11.60 9.78
C ALA A 316 -11.84 11.94 10.19
N HIS A 317 -11.59 12.20 11.48
CA HIS A 317 -10.24 12.41 12.00
C HIS A 317 -9.41 11.12 11.92
N PHE A 318 -9.99 9.98 12.33
CA PHE A 318 -9.33 8.68 12.31
C PHE A 318 -8.82 8.34 10.91
N TRP A 319 -9.67 8.27 9.89
CA TRP A 319 -9.25 7.94 8.52
C TRP A 319 -8.48 9.09 7.84
N GLY A 320 -8.84 10.34 8.15
CA GLY A 320 -8.30 11.51 7.47
C GLY A 320 -6.95 12.00 7.99
N LYS A 321 -6.55 11.61 9.20
CA LYS A 321 -5.34 12.13 9.88
C LYS A 321 -4.55 11.08 10.65
N THR A 322 -5.20 10.03 11.17
CA THR A 322 -4.55 9.07 12.07
C THR A 322 -4.15 7.79 11.36
N TRP A 323 -5.05 7.15 10.62
CA TRP A 323 -4.82 5.82 10.05
C TRP A 323 -4.09 5.90 8.71
N HIS A 324 -2.98 5.17 8.60
CA HIS A 324 -2.28 4.84 7.35
C HIS A 324 -2.24 5.97 6.29
N GLN A 325 -1.62 7.10 6.65
CA GLN A 325 -1.68 8.35 5.88
C GLN A 325 -1.01 8.29 4.50
N ARG A 326 -0.31 7.18 4.17
CA ARG A 326 0.34 6.93 2.89
C ARG A 326 -0.66 6.83 1.72
N PHE A 327 -1.86 6.29 1.94
CA PHE A 327 -2.83 6.04 0.87
C PHE A 327 -3.83 7.17 0.63
N ARG A 328 -3.84 8.18 1.51
CA ARG A 328 -4.83 9.28 1.44
C ARG A 328 -4.87 9.96 0.07
N ARG A 329 -3.71 10.31 -0.50
CA ARG A 329 -3.62 10.98 -1.80
C ARG A 329 -4.09 10.07 -2.94
N PRO A 330 -3.53 8.85 -3.10
CA PRO A 330 -4.01 7.89 -4.09
C PRO A 330 -5.52 7.70 -4.08
N PHE A 331 -6.15 7.52 -2.91
CA PHE A 331 -7.59 7.30 -2.82
C PHE A 331 -8.41 8.55 -3.16
N LEU A 332 -7.97 9.73 -2.72
CA LEU A 332 -8.61 10.99 -3.09
C LEU A 332 -8.50 11.25 -4.59
N PHE A 333 -7.35 10.97 -5.21
CA PHE A 333 -7.13 11.22 -6.62
C PHE A 333 -7.90 10.22 -7.49
N CYS A 334 -7.78 8.92 -7.22
CA CYS A 334 -8.33 7.87 -8.08
C CYS A 334 -9.81 7.56 -7.79
N GLY A 335 -10.27 7.79 -6.56
CA GLY A 335 -11.65 7.50 -6.15
C GLY A 335 -12.47 8.76 -5.91
N GLY A 336 -11.99 9.63 -5.02
CA GLY A 336 -12.75 10.78 -4.55
C GLY A 336 -13.03 11.82 -5.64
N LYS A 337 -11.99 12.27 -6.37
CA LYS A 337 -12.13 13.29 -7.41
C LYS A 337 -13.03 12.83 -8.57
N PRO A 338 -12.88 11.62 -9.14
CA PRO A 338 -13.78 11.13 -10.18
C PRO A 338 -15.22 11.02 -9.70
N ALA A 339 -15.46 10.50 -8.48
CA ALA A 339 -16.81 10.38 -7.95
C ALA A 339 -17.49 11.74 -7.72
N MET A 340 -16.74 12.74 -7.22
CA MET A 340 -17.23 14.13 -7.11
C MET A 340 -17.54 14.73 -8.49
N ALA A 341 -16.67 14.51 -9.48
CA ALA A 341 -16.85 15.02 -10.83
C ALA A 341 -18.08 14.40 -11.50
N LEU A 342 -18.30 13.09 -11.34
CA LEU A 342 -19.47 12.39 -11.85
C LEU A 342 -20.76 12.90 -11.19
N ALA A 343 -20.77 13.05 -9.86
CA ALA A 343 -21.92 13.62 -9.15
C ALA A 343 -22.23 15.04 -9.62
N ARG A 344 -21.20 15.87 -9.84
CA ARG A 344 -21.36 17.22 -10.39
C ARG A 344 -21.93 17.20 -11.80
N PHE A 345 -21.47 16.30 -12.66
CA PHE A 345 -21.96 16.14 -14.02
C PHE A 345 -23.47 15.86 -14.05
N PHE A 346 -23.98 15.07 -13.10
CA PHE A 346 -25.41 14.82 -12.93
C PHE A 346 -26.17 15.92 -12.15
N GLY A 347 -25.57 17.09 -11.92
CA GLY A 347 -26.23 18.22 -11.26
C GLY A 347 -26.44 18.04 -9.74
N ALA A 348 -25.73 17.11 -9.09
CA ALA A 348 -25.89 16.88 -7.66
C ALA A 348 -25.42 18.08 -6.80
N SER A 349 -26.06 18.28 -5.66
CA SER A 349 -25.70 19.35 -4.71
C SER A 349 -24.28 19.18 -4.12
N PRO A 350 -23.65 20.24 -3.59
CA PRO A 350 -22.32 20.14 -2.99
C PRO A 350 -22.20 19.11 -1.85
N GLN A 351 -23.26 18.91 -1.07
CA GLN A 351 -23.32 17.90 -0.02
C GLN A 351 -23.27 16.49 -0.61
N ILE A 352 -24.07 16.23 -1.65
CA ILE A 352 -24.08 14.93 -2.34
C ILE A 352 -22.74 14.69 -3.04
N GLN A 353 -22.15 15.71 -3.68
CA GLN A 353 -20.81 15.61 -4.26
C GLN A 353 -19.79 15.15 -3.20
N LYS A 354 -19.79 15.77 -2.01
CA LYS A 354 -18.89 15.36 -0.91
C LYS A 354 -19.13 13.92 -0.45
N ALA A 355 -20.39 13.50 -0.33
CA ALA A 355 -20.76 12.13 0.02
C ALA A 355 -20.27 11.12 -1.03
N CYS A 356 -20.53 11.37 -2.33
CA CYS A 356 -20.02 10.57 -3.43
C CYS A 356 -18.48 10.53 -3.44
N GLY A 357 -17.83 11.65 -3.14
CA GLY A 357 -16.38 11.71 -2.98
C GLY A 357 -15.86 10.80 -1.88
N ALA A 358 -16.51 10.81 -0.70
CA ALA A 358 -16.18 9.90 0.39
C ALA A 358 -16.38 8.43 -0.01
N MET A 359 -17.51 8.10 -0.64
CA MET A 359 -17.78 6.75 -1.15
C MET A 359 -16.71 6.31 -2.15
N GLY A 360 -16.35 7.16 -3.12
CA GLY A 360 -15.31 6.87 -4.11
C GLY A 360 -13.94 6.57 -3.48
N VAL A 361 -13.54 7.33 -2.45
CA VAL A 361 -12.31 7.08 -1.67
C VAL A 361 -12.33 5.67 -1.07
N PHE A 362 -13.42 5.29 -0.42
CA PHE A 362 -13.52 4.00 0.27
C PHE A 362 -13.78 2.81 -0.66
N VAL A 363 -14.37 3.02 -1.83
CA VAL A 363 -14.43 2.00 -2.90
C VAL A 363 -13.03 1.64 -3.36
N ILE A 364 -12.20 2.63 -3.72
CA ILE A 364 -10.82 2.36 -4.13
C ILE A 364 -9.99 1.78 -2.98
N SER A 365 -10.21 2.25 -1.75
CA SER A 365 -9.60 1.65 -0.56
C SER A 365 -9.98 0.18 -0.39
N GLY A 366 -11.27 -0.15 -0.48
CA GLY A 366 -11.76 -1.51 -0.37
C GLY A 366 -11.20 -2.42 -1.46
N LEU A 367 -11.14 -1.94 -2.71
CA LEU A 367 -10.55 -2.70 -3.82
C LEU A 367 -9.07 -2.96 -3.60
N LEU A 368 -8.30 -1.97 -3.13
CA LEU A 368 -6.88 -2.14 -2.83
C LEU A 368 -6.63 -3.21 -1.77
N HIS A 369 -7.52 -3.34 -0.78
CA HIS A 369 -7.34 -4.32 0.30
C HIS A 369 -7.94 -5.69 -0.07
N GLU A 370 -9.03 -5.75 -0.83
CA GLU A 370 -9.63 -7.02 -1.25
C GLU A 370 -8.79 -7.74 -2.31
N TYR A 371 -8.14 -6.99 -3.21
CA TYR A 371 -7.41 -7.56 -4.34
C TYR A 371 -6.23 -8.46 -3.89
N PRO A 372 -5.31 -8.05 -3.00
CA PRO A 372 -4.24 -8.92 -2.50
C PRO A 372 -4.78 -10.14 -1.75
N MET A 373 -5.88 -9.99 -0.99
CA MET A 373 -6.52 -11.10 -0.28
C MET A 373 -7.06 -12.14 -1.26
N HIS A 374 -7.68 -11.68 -2.35
CA HIS A 374 -8.19 -12.55 -3.39
C HIS A 374 -7.07 -13.32 -4.10
N VAL A 375 -5.97 -12.66 -4.45
CA VAL A 375 -4.89 -13.28 -5.22
C VAL A 375 -4.02 -14.23 -4.38
N PHE A 376 -3.71 -13.84 -3.13
CA PHE A 376 -2.75 -14.59 -2.31
C PHE A 376 -3.42 -15.44 -1.24
N GLU A 377 -4.41 -14.95 -0.51
CA GLU A 377 -4.91 -15.67 0.67
C GLU A 377 -6.05 -16.64 0.35
N ARG A 378 -6.56 -16.66 -0.87
CA ARG A 378 -7.64 -17.58 -1.26
C ARG A 378 -7.10 -18.76 -2.05
N ALA A 379 -7.55 -19.95 -1.67
CA ALA A 379 -7.35 -21.14 -2.49
C ALA A 379 -8.10 -20.93 -3.82
N PRO A 380 -7.49 -21.30 -4.96
CA PRO A 380 -8.20 -21.31 -6.23
C PRO A 380 -9.42 -22.21 -6.10
N HIS A 381 -10.62 -21.67 -6.33
CA HIS A 381 -11.85 -22.44 -6.24
C HIS A 381 -12.37 -22.76 -7.64
N PRO A 382 -12.63 -24.03 -7.99
CA PRO A 382 -13.06 -24.41 -9.35
C PRO A 382 -14.43 -23.82 -9.73
N HIS A 383 -15.23 -23.41 -8.74
CA HIS A 383 -16.53 -22.78 -8.95
C HIS A 383 -16.56 -21.34 -8.40
N PRO A 384 -16.98 -20.33 -9.19
CA PRO A 384 -17.06 -18.94 -8.72
C PRO A 384 -17.90 -18.75 -7.45
N ARG A 385 -18.90 -19.61 -7.22
CA ARG A 385 -19.79 -19.57 -6.05
C ARG A 385 -19.08 -19.76 -4.71
N GLY A 386 -17.95 -20.48 -4.68
CA GLY A 386 -17.14 -20.64 -3.46
C GLY A 386 -16.45 -19.33 -3.05
N LEU A 387 -16.13 -18.46 -4.01
CA LEU A 387 -15.47 -17.19 -3.76
C LEU A 387 -16.38 -16.24 -2.96
N PHE A 388 -17.67 -16.18 -3.26
CA PHE A 388 -18.64 -15.28 -2.61
C PHE A 388 -19.01 -15.63 -1.16
N LYS A 389 -18.53 -16.75 -0.60
CA LYS A 389 -18.75 -17.06 0.83
C LYS A 389 -17.91 -16.17 1.75
N THR A 390 -16.73 -15.77 1.29
CA THR A 390 -15.80 -14.88 2.02
C THR A 390 -15.53 -13.59 1.27
N PHE A 391 -15.65 -13.58 -0.05
CA PHE A 391 -15.60 -12.36 -0.86
C PHE A 391 -16.93 -11.59 -0.79
N PRO A 392 -16.92 -10.25 -0.65
CA PRO A 392 -15.75 -9.38 -0.50
C PRO A 392 -15.68 -8.74 0.91
N GLY A 393 -15.27 -9.52 1.93
CA GLY A 393 -15.25 -9.06 3.33
C GLY A 393 -14.42 -7.79 3.57
N SER A 394 -13.19 -7.76 3.03
CA SER A 394 -12.30 -6.61 3.18
C SER A 394 -12.85 -5.38 2.46
N PHE A 395 -13.36 -5.56 1.23
CA PHE A 395 -14.04 -4.47 0.51
C PHE A 395 -15.21 -3.91 1.32
N LEU A 396 -16.08 -4.77 1.86
CA LEU A 396 -17.26 -4.36 2.63
C LEU A 396 -16.86 -3.55 3.86
N PHE A 397 -15.84 -3.99 4.61
CA PHE A 397 -15.33 -3.22 5.76
C PHE A 397 -15.00 -1.78 5.38
N PHE A 398 -14.16 -1.59 4.35
CA PHE A 398 -13.74 -0.26 3.92
C PHE A 398 -14.90 0.54 3.32
N PHE A 399 -15.72 -0.07 2.46
CA PHE A 399 -16.85 0.60 1.83
C PHE A 399 -17.84 1.14 2.87
N VAL A 400 -18.16 0.35 3.89
CA VAL A 400 -19.08 0.75 4.98
C VAL A 400 -18.56 1.98 5.76
N GLN A 401 -17.24 2.21 5.83
CA GLN A 401 -16.69 3.40 6.48
C GLN A 401 -17.18 4.71 5.87
N SER A 402 -17.49 4.73 4.56
CA SER A 402 -18.06 5.92 3.91
C SER A 402 -19.43 6.29 4.49
N PHE A 403 -20.27 5.31 4.81
CA PHE A 403 -21.55 5.54 5.48
C PHE A 403 -21.35 6.05 6.89
N GLY A 404 -20.38 5.48 7.63
CA GLY A 404 -20.02 5.98 8.95
C GLY A 404 -19.67 7.46 8.94
N LEU A 405 -18.94 7.93 7.93
CA LEU A 405 -18.60 9.34 7.75
C LEU A 405 -19.78 10.23 7.34
N ILE A 406 -20.69 9.71 6.51
CA ILE A 406 -21.88 10.45 6.08
C ILE A 406 -22.86 10.60 7.25
N LEU A 407 -22.99 9.57 8.07
CA LEU A 407 -23.87 9.54 9.24
C LEU A 407 -23.27 10.27 10.45
N GLU A 408 -21.94 10.42 10.52
CA GLU A 408 -21.23 11.05 11.62
C GLU A 408 -21.85 12.40 12.06
N PRO A 409 -22.12 13.38 11.16
CA PRO A 409 -22.72 14.66 11.54
C PRO A 409 -24.17 14.54 12.00
N MET A 410 -24.88 13.49 11.57
CA MET A 410 -26.28 13.25 11.93
C MET A 410 -26.41 12.59 13.30
N ILE A 411 -25.44 11.74 13.69
CA ILE A 411 -25.54 10.94 14.91
C ILE A 411 -24.83 11.60 16.09
N ILE A 412 -23.66 12.21 15.88
CA ILE A 412 -22.87 12.83 16.96
C ILE A 412 -23.68 13.81 17.84
N PRO A 413 -24.53 14.69 17.28
CA PRO A 413 -25.30 15.64 18.09
C PRO A 413 -26.20 14.98 19.16
N TYR A 414 -26.60 13.72 18.95
CA TYR A 414 -27.45 12.96 19.86
C TYR A 414 -26.66 12.15 20.90
N ILE A 415 -25.33 12.06 20.78
CA ILE A 415 -24.49 11.34 21.75
C ILE A 415 -24.03 12.30 22.84
N PRO A 416 -24.37 12.06 24.12
CA PRO A 416 -23.93 12.91 25.22
C PRO A 416 -22.41 13.06 25.26
N LYS A 417 -21.93 14.31 25.38
CA LYS A 417 -20.48 14.60 25.48
C LYS A 417 -19.80 13.87 26.64
N ARG A 418 -20.53 13.66 27.75
CA ARG A 418 -20.04 12.90 28.92
C ARG A 418 -19.73 11.44 28.61
N LEU A 419 -20.39 10.85 27.61
CA LEU A 419 -20.14 9.48 27.15
C LEU A 419 -19.04 9.41 26.06
N GLY A 420 -18.42 10.54 25.71
CA GLY A 420 -17.34 10.62 24.72
C GLY A 420 -17.77 11.14 23.35
N GLY A 421 -19.07 11.37 23.11
CA GLY A 421 -19.59 11.99 21.89
C GLY A 421 -19.06 11.34 20.60
N ALA A 422 -18.33 12.11 19.82
CA ALA A 422 -17.71 11.68 18.57
C ALA A 422 -16.71 10.52 18.72
N LYS A 423 -15.99 10.44 19.83
CA LYS A 423 -15.07 9.33 20.11
C LYS A 423 -15.82 8.02 20.29
N LEU A 424 -16.94 8.07 21.02
CA LEU A 424 -17.79 6.89 21.23
C LEU A 424 -18.38 6.39 19.92
N TRP A 425 -18.94 7.29 19.09
CA TRP A 425 -19.40 6.95 17.73
C TRP A 425 -18.33 6.23 16.93
N THR A 426 -17.13 6.82 16.87
CA THR A 426 -16.01 6.29 16.09
C THR A 426 -15.61 4.91 16.58
N ALA A 427 -15.43 4.74 17.89
CA ALA A 427 -15.08 3.47 18.49
C ALA A 427 -16.16 2.41 18.17
N CYS A 428 -17.42 2.67 18.51
CA CYS A 428 -18.52 1.75 18.27
C CYS A 428 -18.66 1.36 16.80
N PHE A 429 -18.54 2.32 15.88
CA PHE A 429 -18.66 2.06 14.44
C PHE A 429 -17.52 1.19 13.91
N LEU A 430 -16.27 1.49 14.31
CA LEU A 430 -15.12 0.67 13.97
C LEU A 430 -15.23 -0.73 14.57
N PHE A 431 -15.62 -0.85 15.84
CA PHE A 431 -15.83 -2.14 16.50
C PHE A 431 -16.90 -3.00 15.83
N LEU A 432 -18.03 -2.39 15.47
CA LEU A 432 -19.13 -3.08 14.82
C LEU A 432 -18.74 -3.61 13.43
N THR A 433 -17.90 -2.85 12.71
CA THR A 433 -17.56 -3.17 11.32
C THR A 433 -16.26 -3.96 11.18
N ALA A 434 -15.33 -3.88 12.13
CA ALA A 434 -14.03 -4.55 12.09
C ALA A 434 -14.10 -6.06 11.80
N PRO A 435 -15.08 -6.84 12.31
CA PRO A 435 -15.22 -8.26 11.97
C PRO A 435 -15.35 -8.56 10.48
N LEU A 436 -15.85 -7.61 9.66
CA LEU A 436 -15.91 -7.77 8.20
C LEU A 436 -14.51 -7.92 7.58
N PHE A 437 -13.50 -7.30 8.19
CA PHE A 437 -12.11 -7.38 7.75
C PHE A 437 -11.33 -8.43 8.52
N THR A 438 -11.39 -8.40 9.86
CA THR A 438 -10.58 -9.27 10.73
C THR A 438 -10.92 -10.74 10.54
N ARG A 439 -12.15 -11.08 10.13
CA ARG A 439 -12.52 -12.47 9.85
C ARG A 439 -11.72 -13.09 8.69
N ASP A 440 -11.41 -12.29 7.69
CA ASP A 440 -10.69 -12.74 6.50
C ASP A 440 -9.18 -12.78 6.73
N ILE A 441 -8.62 -11.78 7.42
CA ILE A 441 -7.16 -11.65 7.61
C ILE A 441 -6.61 -12.46 8.79
N CYS A 442 -7.42 -12.77 9.80
CA CYS A 442 -6.96 -13.45 11.01
C CYS A 442 -7.06 -14.97 10.95
N ARG A 443 -7.66 -15.55 9.90
CA ARG A 443 -7.72 -17.00 9.73
C ARG A 443 -6.31 -17.59 9.53
N PRO A 444 -6.11 -18.90 9.74
CA PRO A 444 -4.81 -19.55 9.62
C PRO A 444 -4.16 -19.52 8.24
N THR A 445 -4.89 -19.11 7.21
CA THR A 445 -4.40 -18.91 5.83
C THR A 445 -4.39 -17.43 5.42
N GLY A 446 -4.62 -16.53 6.39
CA GLY A 446 -4.67 -15.09 6.20
C GLY A 446 -3.31 -14.40 6.45
N MET A 447 -3.34 -13.09 6.59
CA MET A 447 -2.19 -12.19 6.68
C MET A 447 -1.18 -12.56 7.77
N PHE A 448 -1.64 -13.13 8.89
CA PHE A 448 -0.78 -13.41 10.04
C PHE A 448 -0.11 -14.79 10.01
N THR A 449 -0.39 -15.61 8.99
CA THR A 449 0.19 -16.95 8.83
C THR A 449 1.72 -16.94 8.67
N GLN A 450 2.26 -15.84 8.14
CA GLN A 450 3.69 -15.64 7.96
C GLN A 450 4.48 -15.56 9.28
N TYR A 451 3.81 -15.33 10.42
CA TYR A 451 4.46 -15.26 11.73
C TYR A 451 4.55 -16.66 12.35
N HIS A 452 5.71 -16.96 12.95
CA HIS A 452 5.91 -18.20 13.70
C HIS A 452 4.96 -18.27 14.90
N VAL A 453 4.58 -19.49 15.29
CA VAL A 453 3.71 -19.68 16.45
C VAL A 453 4.46 -19.34 17.75
N PRO A 454 3.79 -18.84 18.81
CA PRO A 454 4.46 -18.42 20.03
C PRO A 454 5.37 -19.47 20.68
N GLN A 455 5.06 -20.76 20.50
CA GLN A 455 5.87 -21.87 21.02
C GLN A 455 7.26 -21.98 20.37
N GLU A 456 7.42 -21.43 19.16
CA GLU A 456 8.68 -21.40 18.41
C GLU A 456 9.49 -20.12 18.70
N TRP A 457 8.95 -19.19 19.50
CA TRP A 457 9.60 -17.92 19.76
C TRP A 457 10.79 -18.09 20.71
N THR A 458 11.95 -17.65 20.24
CA THR A 458 13.17 -17.50 21.02
C THR A 458 13.37 -16.03 21.41
N TRP A 459 14.41 -15.73 22.21
CA TRP A 459 14.78 -14.34 22.52
C TRP A 459 15.04 -13.48 21.27
N LEU A 460 15.43 -14.10 20.14
CA LEU A 460 15.61 -13.41 18.86
C LEU A 460 14.28 -12.89 18.28
N HIS A 461 13.17 -13.59 18.49
CA HIS A 461 11.84 -13.14 18.04
C HIS A 461 11.34 -11.94 18.85
N ILE A 462 11.85 -11.79 20.07
CA ILE A 462 11.55 -10.64 20.93
C ILE A 462 12.38 -9.44 20.48
N LEU A 463 13.68 -9.64 20.21
CA LEU A 463 14.62 -8.58 19.85
C LEU A 463 14.45 -8.07 18.40
N ILE A 464 14.30 -8.98 17.44
CA ILE A 464 14.19 -8.62 16.03
C ILE A 464 12.75 -8.20 15.75
N PRO A 465 12.53 -7.02 15.13
CA PRO A 465 11.19 -6.57 14.75
C PRO A 465 10.43 -7.66 14.01
N ALA A 466 9.25 -8.01 14.49
CA ALA A 466 8.54 -9.21 14.06
C ALA A 466 8.33 -9.31 12.53
N PRO A 467 8.01 -8.24 11.76
CA PRO A 467 7.92 -8.31 10.30
C PRO A 467 9.22 -8.70 9.58
N TYR A 468 10.37 -8.61 10.25
CA TYR A 468 11.69 -8.99 9.72
C TYR A 468 12.14 -10.34 10.26
N ALA A 469 11.75 -10.67 11.51
CA ALA A 469 12.04 -11.96 12.10
C ALA A 469 11.53 -13.12 11.23
N THR A 470 10.37 -12.96 10.59
CA THR A 470 9.77 -13.91 9.64
C THR A 470 10.58 -14.13 8.36
N HIS A 471 11.60 -13.32 8.08
CA HIS A 471 12.48 -13.48 6.92
C HIS A 471 13.89 -13.90 7.33
N VAL A 472 14.35 -13.44 8.50
CA VAL A 472 15.70 -13.69 9.00
C VAL A 472 15.79 -15.02 9.75
N LEU A 473 14.72 -15.41 10.45
CA LEU A 473 14.70 -16.57 11.33
C LEU A 473 13.98 -17.79 10.73
N SER A 474 13.43 -17.68 9.53
CA SER A 474 12.84 -18.85 8.87
C SER A 474 13.92 -19.88 8.53
N PRO A 475 13.66 -21.18 8.80
CA PRO A 475 14.56 -22.23 8.33
C PRO A 475 14.64 -22.18 6.81
N LYS A 476 15.87 -22.13 6.28
CA LYS A 476 16.15 -22.14 4.84
C LYS A 476 15.82 -23.48 4.20
#